data_AF-A0YJ24-F1
#
_entry.id   AF-A0YJ24-F1
#
_cell.length_a   1.000
_cell.length_b   1.000
_cell.length_c   1.000
_cell.angle_alpha   90.00
_cell.angle_beta   90.00
_cell.angle_gamma   90.00
#
_symmetry.space_group_name_H-M   'P 1'
#
loop_
_entity.id
_entity.type
_entity.pdbx_description
1 polymer ?
#
loop_
_entity_poly.entity_id
_entity_poly.type
_entity_poly.pdbx_seq_one_letter_code
_entity_poly.pdbx_strand_id
1 'polypeptide(L)' 'MLEVGWFSTKLLLKGKLLRNPGYFIRQSSIGLGLGLLLFVGLDKVGVTLWLPIVLSSLLTGIAMPFLLKDIKMK' A
#
# COMPACT_ATOMS: atom_id res chain seq x y z
N MET A 1 5.78 -9.63 -21.55
CA MET A 1 5.59 -8.54 -20.55
C MET A 1 5.57 -9.05 -19.10
N LEU A 2 5.06 -10.25 -18.82
CA LEU A 2 5.12 -10.87 -17.48
C LEU A 2 6.57 -11.10 -16.97
N GLU A 3 7.52 -11.40 -17.85
CA GLU A 3 8.93 -11.54 -17.47
C GLU A 3 9.53 -10.25 -16.88
N VAL A 4 9.19 -9.09 -17.46
CA VAL A 4 9.66 -7.79 -16.95
C VAL A 4 9.10 -7.51 -15.55
N GLY A 5 7.84 -7.90 -15.32
CA GLY A 5 7.23 -7.89 -14.00
C GLY A 5 7.98 -8.80 -13.02
N TRP A 6 8.28 -10.04 -13.44
CA TRP A 6 8.98 -11.03 -12.61
C TRP A 6 10.39 -10.60 -12.23
N PHE A 7 11.16 -10.04 -13.17
CA PHE A 7 12.48 -9.47 -12.89
C PHE A 7 12.39 -8.27 -11.94
N SER A 8 11.40 -7.38 -12.12
CA SER A 8 11.17 -6.25 -11.22
C SER A 8 10.81 -6.70 -9.80
N THR A 9 9.94 -7.71 -9.65
CA THR A 9 9.61 -8.29 -8.34
C THR A 9 10.84 -8.94 -7.70
N LYS A 10 11.66 -9.66 -8.46
CA LYS A 10 12.90 -10.28 -7.96
C LYS A 10 13.93 -9.24 -7.50
N LEU A 11 14.03 -8.10 -8.19
CA LEU A 11 14.89 -6.97 -7.77
C LEU A 11 14.31 -6.20 -6.57
N LEU A 12 12.98 -6.07 -6.47
CA LEU A 12 12.29 -5.50 -5.30
C LEU A 12 12.56 -6.33 -4.05
N LEU A 13 12.41 -7.66 -4.14
CA LEU A 13 12.68 -8.59 -3.04
C LEU A 13 14.16 -8.61 -2.64
N LYS A 14 15.07 -8.41 -3.60
CA LYS A 14 16.50 -8.25 -3.32
C LYS A 14 16.88 -6.88 -2.75
N GLY A 15 15.93 -5.94 -2.61
CA GLY A 15 16.19 -4.57 -2.14
C GLY A 15 17.07 -3.75 -3.09
N LYS A 16 17.24 -4.19 -4.34
CA LYS A 16 18.11 -3.54 -5.33
C LYS A 16 17.36 -2.60 -6.28
N LEU A 17 16.02 -2.67 -6.31
CA LEU A 17 15.22 -1.81 -7.18
C LEU A 17 14.97 -0.41 -6.58
N LEU A 18 14.76 -0.34 -5.28
CA LEU A 18 14.45 0.90 -4.57
C LEU A 18 15.68 1.42 -3.85
N ARG A 19 15.91 2.73 -3.93
CA ARG A 19 17.04 3.38 -3.25
C ARG A 19 17.00 3.16 -1.74
N ASN A 20 15.80 3.06 -1.16
CA ASN A 20 15.59 2.81 0.26
C ASN A 20 14.45 1.80 0.50
N PRO A 21 14.73 0.48 0.53
CA PRO A 21 13.71 -0.55 0.68
C PRO A 21 13.01 -0.49 2.05
N GLY A 22 13.71 -0.04 3.10
CA GLY A 22 13.13 0.11 4.44
C GLY A 22 12.05 1.19 4.50
N TYR A 23 12.21 2.28 3.75
CA TYR A 23 11.21 3.34 3.63
C TYR A 23 9.93 2.82 2.96
N PHE A 24 10.07 2.05 1.87
CA PHE A 24 8.93 1.45 1.17
C PHE A 24 8.12 0.50 2.06
N ILE A 25 8.79 -0.38 2.80
CA ILE A 25 8.12 -1.33 3.71
C ILE A 25 7.43 -0.57 4.84
N ARG A 26 8.13 0.37 5.49
CA ARG A 26 7.57 1.16 6.59
C ARG A 26 6.34 1.92 6.12
N GLN A 27 6.42 2.55 4.96
CA GLN A 27 5.33 3.37 4.47
C GLN A 27 4.15 2.54 3.97
N SER A 28 4.41 1.40 3.33
CA SER A 28 3.36 0.43 2.99
C SER A 28 2.68 -0.12 4.25
N SER A 29 3.43 -0.43 5.31
CA SER A 29 2.84 -0.86 6.58
C SER A 29 1.99 0.22 7.25
N ILE A 30 2.36 1.49 7.13
CA ILE A 30 1.58 2.63 7.64
C ILE A 30 0.27 2.76 6.84
N GLY A 31 0.34 2.72 5.51
CA GLY A 31 -0.86 2.78 4.65
C GLY A 31 -1.81 1.61 4.91
N LEU A 32 -1.27 0.39 5.03
CA LEU A 32 -2.03 -0.83 5.27
C LEU A 32 -2.64 -0.83 6.70
N GLY A 33 -1.88 -0.38 7.69
CA GLY A 33 -2.35 -0.20 9.06
C GLY A 33 -3.47 0.85 9.16
N LEU A 34 -3.32 2.01 8.51
CA LEU A 34 -4.36 3.04 8.45
C LEU A 34 -5.62 2.53 7.75
N GLY A 35 -5.47 1.83 6.62
CA GLY A 35 -6.59 1.25 5.89
C GLY A 35 -7.37 0.22 6.70
N LEU A 36 -6.68 -0.68 7.40
CA LEU A 36 -7.31 -1.66 8.30
C LEU A 36 -7.99 -0.97 9.49
N LEU A 37 -7.36 0.04 10.07
CA LEU A 37 -7.90 0.75 11.23
C LEU A 37 -9.17 1.55 10.86
N LEU A 38 -9.18 2.16 9.67
CA LEU A 38 -10.37 2.77 9.06
C LEU A 38 -11.47 1.72 8.83
N PHE A 39 -11.11 0.57 8.25
CA PHE A 39 -12.06 -0.50 7.97
C PHE A 39 -12.75 -1.02 9.23
N VAL A 40 -11.96 -1.37 10.26
CA VAL A 40 -12.48 -1.83 11.56
C VAL A 40 -13.29 -0.74 12.27
N GLY A 41 -12.89 0.54 12.13
CA GLY A 41 -13.65 1.67 12.67
C GLY A 41 -15.03 1.80 12.03
N LEU A 42 -15.11 1.69 10.70
CA LEU A 42 -16.38 1.78 9.96
C LEU A 42 -17.28 0.55 10.15
N ASP A 43 -16.69 -0.64 10.33
CA ASP A 43 -17.44 -1.87 10.62
C ASP A 43 -18.25 -1.76 11.92
N LYS A 44 -17.68 -1.13 12.96
CA LYS A 44 -18.37 -0.90 14.24
C LYS A 44 -19.56 0.04 14.17
N VAL A 45 -19.72 0.78 13.08
CA VAL A 45 -20.86 1.71 12.88
C VAL A 45 -22.11 0.95 12.37
N GLY A 46 -22.01 -0.37 12.16
CA GLY A 46 -23.15 -1.21 11.75
C GLY A 46 -23.58 -0.98 10.31
N VAL A 47 -22.72 -0.36 9.50
CA VAL A 47 -22.96 -0.09 8.08
C VAL A 47 -22.68 -1.37 7.29
N THR A 48 -23.51 -1.66 6.27
CA THR A 48 -23.28 -2.77 5.33
C THR A 48 -21.82 -2.81 4.88
N LEU A 49 -21.17 -3.96 5.04
CA LEU A 49 -19.74 -4.21 4.78
C LEU A 49 -19.20 -3.65 3.46
N TRP A 50 -20.05 -3.50 2.44
CA TRP A 50 -19.69 -2.88 1.18
C TRP A 50 -19.21 -1.43 1.32
N LEU A 51 -19.85 -0.60 2.16
CA LEU A 51 -19.47 0.80 2.33
C LEU A 51 -18.08 0.96 2.98
N PRO A 52 -17.78 0.29 4.10
CA PRO A 52 -16.46 0.28 4.71
C PRO A 52 -15.37 -0.22 3.77
N ILE A 53 -15.62 -1.29 3.01
CA ILE A 53 -14.65 -1.84 2.04
C ILE A 53 -14.33 -0.81 0.95
N VAL A 54 -15.36 -0.21 0.35
CA VAL A 54 -15.17 0.76 -0.73
C VAL A 54 -14.45 2.01 -0.23
N LEU A 55 -14.88 2.59 0.91
CA LEU A 55 -14.25 3.79 1.46
C LEU A 55 -12.80 3.54 1.90
N SER A 56 -12.56 2.45 2.64
CA SER A 56 -11.21 2.13 3.12
C SER A 56 -10.26 1.84 1.96
N SER A 57 -10.69 1.09 0.95
CA SER A 57 -9.89 0.81 -0.24
C SER A 57 -9.61 2.07 -1.06
N LEU A 58 -10.62 2.94 -1.25
CA LEU A 58 -10.47 4.18 -1.99
C LEU A 58 -9.53 5.17 -1.28
N LEU A 59 -9.71 5.36 0.03
CA LEU A 59 -8.85 6.23 0.84
C LEU A 59 -7.41 5.71 0.90
N THR A 60 -7.23 4.41 1.10
CA THR A 60 -5.91 3.79 1.10
C THR A 60 -5.26 3.92 -0.28
N GLY A 61 -6.01 3.69 -1.35
CA GLY A 61 -5.55 3.81 -2.73
C GLY A 61 -5.14 5.22 -3.12
N ILE A 62 -5.85 6.26 -2.64
CA ILE A 62 -5.48 7.67 -2.85
C ILE A 62 -4.28 8.07 -1.98
N ALA A 63 -4.19 7.55 -0.76
CA ALA A 63 -3.07 7.84 0.13
C ALA A 63 -1.77 7.17 -0.32
N MET A 64 -1.84 5.99 -0.95
CA MET A 64 -0.69 5.19 -1.37
C MET A 64 0.27 5.93 -2.32
N PRO A 65 -0.14 6.61 -3.41
CA PRO A 65 0.76 7.38 -4.27
C PRO A 65 1.39 8.58 -3.55
N PHE A 66 0.70 9.17 -2.57
CA PHE A 66 1.26 10.27 -1.77
C PHE A 66 2.31 9.77 -0.77
N LEU A 67 2.05 8.64 -0.14
CA LEU A 67 3.02 7.94 0.70
C LEU A 67 4.25 7.58 -0.14
N LEU A 68 4.06 6.87 -1.24
CA LEU A 68 5.14 6.36 -2.09
C LEU A 68 5.84 7.45 -2.94
N LYS A 69 5.55 8.74 -2.73
CA LYS A 69 6.05 9.87 -3.53
C LYS A 69 7.57 10.03 -3.52
N ASP A 70 8.23 9.67 -2.42
CA ASP A 70 9.70 9.79 -2.27
C ASP A 70 10.48 8.55 -2.72
N ILE A 71 9.79 7.59 -3.36
CA ILE A 71 10.43 6.38 -3.85
C ILE A 71 11.20 6.69 -5.12
N LYS A 72 12.52 6.86 -4.95
CA LYS A 72 13.47 6.90 -6.06
C LYS A 72 13.90 5.47 -6.40
N MET A 73 13.79 5.13 -7.68
CA MET A 73 14.48 3.96 -8.23
C MET A 73 15.99 4.24 -8.25
N LYS A 74 16.78 3.17 -8.12
CA LYS A 74 18.24 3.26 -8.18
C LYS A 74 18.73 3.21 -9.62
#